data_AF-A0A268UBZ0-F1
#
_entry.id   AF-A0A268UBZ0-F1
#
_cell.length_a   1.000
_cell.length_b   1.000
_cell.length_c   1.000
_cell.angle_alpha   90.00
_cell.angle_beta   90.00
_cell.angle_gamma   90.00
#
_symmetry.space_group_name_H-M   'P 1'
#
loop_
_entity.id
_entity.type
_entity.pdbx_description
1 polymer ?
#
loop_
_entity_poly.entity_id
_entity_poly.type
_entity_poly.pdbx_seq_one_letter_code
_entity_poly.pdbx_strand_id
1 'polypeptide(L)'
;MATSKQNLKRLNSNTPEGLYRGLDLTNNHISAKKIDETKMLLELQKGEFSSKEAWFVKDEENNEYVMVPQSVLKGIILTIKKAYEEKLKVEIERDIIAHTPVDFDDVKTVANNRLERYRKSDGTLPKIDTRSFVGQIKKEHPNLFFNLDEYFRKQNPIS
;
A
#
# COMPACT_ATOMS: atom_id res chain seq x y z
N MET A 1 10.23 -51.26 -3.19
CA MET A 1 11.50 -50.55 -3.47
C MET A 1 11.32 -49.76 -4.77
N ALA A 2 11.63 -48.50 -4.94
CA ALA A 2 12.09 -47.45 -4.04
C ALA A 2 11.71 -46.08 -4.67
N THR A 3 11.60 -45.10 -3.79
CA THR A 3 11.32 -43.68 -3.99
C THR A 3 12.37 -42.95 -4.85
N SER A 4 11.94 -41.96 -5.63
CA SER A 4 12.73 -40.76 -5.95
C SER A 4 11.74 -39.59 -5.89
N LYS A 5 11.57 -38.88 -4.75
CA LYS A 5 12.41 -37.78 -4.23
C LYS A 5 12.97 -36.91 -5.37
N GLN A 6 12.91 -35.58 -5.38
CA GLN A 6 12.45 -34.54 -4.46
C GLN A 6 12.60 -33.26 -5.28
N ASN A 7 11.56 -32.43 -5.44
CA ASN A 7 11.73 -31.02 -5.80
C ASN A 7 10.48 -30.22 -5.41
N LEU A 8 10.09 -30.34 -4.12
CA LEU A 8 9.33 -29.28 -3.49
C LEU A 8 10.29 -28.10 -3.26
N LYS A 9 10.31 -27.17 -4.21
CA LYS A 9 10.73 -25.79 -3.90
C LYS A 9 9.84 -25.31 -2.77
N ARG A 10 10.41 -25.22 -1.57
CA ARG A 10 9.87 -24.44 -0.45
C ARG A 10 9.74 -23.00 -0.95
N LEU A 11 8.56 -22.60 -1.41
CA LEU A 11 8.28 -21.20 -1.70
C LEU A 11 7.96 -20.50 -0.38
N ASN A 12 8.82 -19.54 -0.06
CA ASN A 12 8.62 -18.60 1.05
C ASN A 12 7.25 -17.93 0.91
N SER A 13 6.38 -18.13 1.90
CA SER A 13 5.03 -17.58 1.98
C SER A 13 4.97 -16.07 2.29
N ASN A 14 6.06 -15.34 2.03
CA ASN A 14 6.21 -13.94 2.46
C ASN A 14 6.34 -12.96 1.29
N THR A 15 6.28 -13.41 0.04
CA THR A 15 6.25 -12.50 -1.11
C THR A 15 4.81 -12.06 -1.40
N PRO A 16 4.57 -10.75 -1.65
CA PRO A 16 3.25 -10.23 -2.00
C PRO A 16 2.60 -11.00 -3.18
N GLU A 17 3.42 -11.41 -4.14
CA GLU A 17 3.04 -12.21 -5.31
C GLU A 17 2.32 -13.53 -4.96
N GLY A 18 2.73 -14.21 -3.89
CA GLY A 18 2.07 -15.44 -3.43
C GLY A 18 0.67 -15.20 -2.85
N LEU A 19 0.49 -14.04 -2.20
CA LEU A 19 -0.79 -13.63 -1.61
C LEU A 19 -1.79 -13.22 -2.70
N TYR A 20 -1.36 -12.46 -3.71
CA TYR A 20 -2.22 -12.09 -4.84
C TYR A 20 -2.67 -13.31 -5.63
N ARG A 21 -1.74 -14.24 -5.88
CA ARG A 21 -2.05 -15.48 -6.60
C ARG A 21 -3.08 -16.34 -5.84
N GLY A 22 -3.01 -16.38 -4.52
CA GLY A 22 -3.99 -17.10 -3.69
C GLY A 22 -5.39 -16.47 -3.64
N LEU A 23 -5.54 -15.22 -4.07
CA LEU A 23 -6.85 -14.54 -4.25
C LEU A 23 -7.37 -14.68 -5.68
N ASP A 24 -6.46 -14.71 -6.66
CA ASP A 24 -6.77 -14.83 -8.09
C ASP A 24 -7.08 -16.29 -8.49
N LEU A 25 -6.59 -17.25 -7.71
CA LEU A 25 -6.92 -18.67 -7.85
C LEU A 25 -8.34 -18.92 -7.34
N THR A 26 -9.33 -18.69 -8.19
CA THR A 26 -10.76 -18.99 -8.01
C THR A 26 -11.09 -20.48 -7.88
N ASN A 27 -10.12 -21.33 -7.55
CA ASN A 27 -10.33 -22.78 -7.49
C ASN A 27 -10.88 -23.27 -6.16
N ASN A 28 -10.90 -22.42 -5.13
CA ASN A 28 -11.25 -22.80 -3.77
C ASN A 28 -12.69 -22.37 -3.45
N HIS A 29 -13.61 -23.33 -3.51
CA HIS A 29 -15.04 -23.12 -3.27
C HIS A 29 -15.52 -23.89 -2.04
N ILE A 30 -16.30 -23.22 -1.20
CA ILE A 30 -16.94 -23.79 -0.01
C ILE A 30 -18.44 -23.56 -0.13
N SER A 31 -19.25 -24.58 0.12
CA SER A 31 -20.67 -24.38 0.41
C SER A 31 -20.89 -24.26 1.91
N ALA A 32 -21.59 -23.21 2.30
CA ALA A 32 -22.04 -22.95 3.64
C ALA A 32 -23.49 -23.42 3.80
N LYS A 33 -23.74 -24.29 4.79
CA LYS A 33 -25.08 -24.72 5.18
C LYS A 33 -25.36 -24.30 6.61
N LYS A 34 -26.51 -23.68 6.86
CA LYS A 34 -26.89 -23.26 8.21
C LYS A 34 -27.37 -24.48 8.99
N ILE A 35 -26.76 -24.75 10.15
CA ILE A 35 -27.20 -25.84 11.05
C ILE A 35 -28.20 -25.27 12.06
N ASP A 36 -27.86 -24.14 12.68
CA ASP A 36 -28.71 -23.42 13.64
C ASP A 36 -28.40 -21.91 13.58
N GLU A 37 -28.92 -21.10 14.50
CA GLU A 37 -28.69 -19.64 14.54
C GLU A 37 -27.20 -19.25 14.72
N THR A 38 -26.41 -20.13 15.31
CA THR A 38 -25.01 -19.88 15.70
C THR A 38 -24.00 -20.77 14.99
N LYS A 39 -24.46 -21.83 14.30
CA LYS A 39 -23.62 -22.83 13.65
C LYS A 39 -23.86 -22.88 12.15
N MET A 40 -22.76 -22.90 11.43
CA MET A 40 -22.71 -23.07 9.99
C MET A 40 -21.72 -24.18 9.66
N LEU A 41 -22.14 -25.12 8.82
CA LEU A 41 -21.29 -26.16 8.25
C LEU A 41 -20.64 -25.63 6.99
N LEU A 42 -19.32 -25.74 6.91
CA LEU A 42 -18.54 -25.40 5.73
C LEU A 42 -18.08 -26.68 5.05
N GLU A 43 -18.62 -26.98 3.87
CA GLU A 43 -18.23 -28.12 3.05
C GLU A 43 -17.35 -27.64 1.89
N LEU A 44 -16.11 -28.11 1.83
CA LEU A 44 -15.21 -27.82 0.71
C LEU A 44 -15.70 -28.56 -0.53
N GLN A 45 -16.08 -27.83 -1.57
CA GLN A 45 -16.49 -28.43 -2.85
C GLN A 45 -15.30 -28.64 -3.79
N LYS A 46 -14.27 -27.79 -3.69
CA LYS A 46 -13.06 -27.85 -4.51
C LYS A 46 -11.87 -27.27 -3.73
N GLY A 47 -10.75 -27.99 -3.74
CA GLY A 47 -9.51 -27.61 -3.05
C GLY A 47 -9.30 -28.33 -1.70
N GLU A 48 -8.24 -27.96 -0.99
CA GLU A 48 -7.90 -28.42 0.36
C GLU A 48 -7.76 -27.21 1.29
N PHE A 49 -8.35 -27.27 2.49
CA PHE A 49 -8.33 -26.14 3.43
C PHE A 49 -6.90 -25.67 3.73
N SER A 50 -6.59 -24.45 3.32
CA SER A 50 -5.25 -23.86 3.42
C SER A 50 -5.31 -22.52 4.14
N SER A 51 -4.41 -22.33 5.11
CA SER A 51 -4.23 -21.08 5.84
C SER A 51 -3.48 -20.00 5.05
N LYS A 52 -3.20 -20.24 3.76
CA LYS A 52 -2.42 -19.36 2.89
C LYS A 52 -3.20 -18.79 1.71
N GLU A 53 -4.45 -19.21 1.52
CA GLU A 53 -5.27 -18.89 0.34
C GLU A 53 -6.66 -18.42 0.76
N ALA A 54 -7.32 -17.66 -0.10
CA ALA A 54 -8.70 -17.25 0.11
C ALA A 54 -9.69 -18.30 -0.41
N TRP A 55 -10.89 -18.26 0.14
CA TRP A 55 -11.97 -19.21 -0.17
C TRP A 55 -13.24 -18.45 -0.49
N PHE A 56 -13.86 -18.80 -1.60
CA PHE A 56 -15.17 -18.29 -1.97
C PHE A 56 -16.24 -19.18 -1.37
N VAL A 57 -17.06 -18.60 -0.50
CA VAL A 57 -18.10 -19.30 0.24
C VAL A 57 -19.45 -18.93 -0.35
N LYS A 58 -20.27 -19.93 -0.70
CA LYS A 58 -21.66 -19.73 -1.11
C LYS A 58 -22.61 -20.31 -0.09
N ASP A 59 -23.61 -19.57 0.34
CA ASP A 59 -24.66 -20.11 1.20
C ASP A 59 -25.82 -20.73 0.40
N GLU A 60 -26.84 -21.24 1.10
CA GLU A 60 -28.03 -21.87 0.51
C GLU A 60 -28.92 -20.87 -0.25
N GLU A 61 -28.82 -19.57 0.06
CA GLU A 61 -29.53 -18.49 -0.62
C GLU A 61 -28.73 -17.94 -1.82
N ASN A 62 -27.59 -18.57 -2.14
CA ASN A 62 -26.67 -18.20 -3.20
C ASN A 62 -26.01 -16.81 -2.98
N ASN A 63 -25.90 -16.37 -1.73
CA ASN A 63 -25.06 -15.24 -1.35
C ASN A 63 -23.59 -15.67 -1.37
N GLU A 64 -22.72 -14.80 -1.87
CA GLU A 64 -21.29 -15.07 -2.00
C GLU A 64 -20.48 -14.28 -0.95
N TYR A 65 -19.60 -14.99 -0.26
CA TYR A 65 -18.70 -14.45 0.75
C TYR A 65 -17.25 -14.85 0.44
N VAL A 66 -16.30 -14.15 1.04
CA VAL A 66 -14.87 -14.51 0.95
C VAL A 66 -14.33 -14.74 2.36
N MET A 67 -13.78 -15.92 2.60
CA MET A 67 -13.02 -16.23 3.80
C MET A 67 -11.54 -16.11 3.50
N VAL A 68 -10.87 -15.23 4.23
CA VAL A 68 -9.43 -14.95 4.04
C VAL A 68 -8.70 -15.23 5.37
N PRO A 69 -7.60 -16.01 5.35
CA PRO A 69 -6.76 -16.17 6.53
C PRO A 69 -6.26 -14.81 7.03
N GLN A 70 -6.21 -14.64 8.35
CA GLN A 70 -5.82 -13.36 8.96
C GLN A 70 -4.42 -12.88 8.51
N SER A 71 -3.48 -13.81 8.30
CA SER A 71 -2.13 -13.53 7.79
C SER A 71 -2.18 -12.91 6.39
N VAL A 72 -3.02 -13.46 5.51
CA VAL A 72 -3.23 -12.98 4.14
C VAL A 72 -3.84 -11.59 4.16
N LEU A 73 -4.90 -11.38 4.94
CA LEU A 73 -5.54 -10.07 5.08
C LEU A 73 -4.58 -8.99 5.60
N LYS A 74 -3.76 -9.31 6.61
CA LYS A 74 -2.73 -8.41 7.11
C LYS A 74 -1.70 -8.06 6.01
N GLY A 75 -1.29 -9.03 5.22
CA GLY A 75 -0.37 -8.81 4.09
C GLY A 75 -0.95 -7.87 3.03
N ILE A 76 -2.23 -8.02 2.69
CA ILE A 76 -2.94 -7.12 1.77
C ILE A 76 -2.93 -5.70 2.31
N ILE A 77 -3.32 -5.51 3.58
CA ILE A 77 -3.37 -4.19 4.22
C ILE A 77 -1.99 -3.53 4.22
N LEU A 78 -0.93 -4.27 4.57
CA LEU A 78 0.44 -3.75 4.56
C LEU A 78 0.88 -3.31 3.17
N THR A 79 0.53 -4.09 2.14
CA THR A 79 0.92 -3.75 0.77
C THR A 79 0.18 -2.52 0.27
N ILE A 80 -1.11 -2.38 0.58
CA ILE A 80 -1.90 -1.17 0.26
C ILE A 80 -1.28 0.05 0.95
N LYS A 81 -0.93 -0.05 2.24
CA LYS A 81 -0.27 1.04 2.98
C LYS A 81 1.04 1.45 2.30
N LYS A 82 1.89 0.48 1.96
CA LYS A 82 3.17 0.74 1.30
C LYS A 82 2.99 1.40 -0.06
N ALA A 83 2.07 0.91 -0.89
CA ALA A 83 1.78 1.51 -2.21
C ALA A 83 1.26 2.94 -2.09
N TYR A 84 0.44 3.22 -1.07
CA TYR A 84 -0.01 4.58 -0.78
C TYR A 84 1.16 5.51 -0.40
N GLU A 85 2.06 5.06 0.48
CA GLU A 85 3.24 5.85 0.87
C GLU A 85 4.19 6.11 -0.30
N GLU A 86 4.43 5.10 -1.14
CA GLU A 86 5.27 5.24 -2.34
C GLU A 86 4.67 6.24 -3.32
N LYS A 87 3.36 6.15 -3.58
CA LYS A 87 2.64 7.12 -4.40
C LYS A 87 2.77 8.54 -3.85
N LEU A 88 2.56 8.70 -2.54
CA LEU A 88 2.64 10.00 -1.87
C LEU A 88 4.03 10.62 -1.99
N LYS A 89 5.10 9.82 -1.82
CA LYS A 89 6.48 10.28 -2.02
C LYS A 89 6.70 10.80 -3.43
N VAL A 90 6.25 10.07 -4.45
CA VAL A 90 6.37 10.49 -5.85
C VAL A 90 5.61 11.79 -6.12
N GLU A 91 4.39 11.93 -5.57
CA GLU A 91 3.60 13.17 -5.71
C GLU A 91 4.30 14.37 -5.03
N ILE A 92 4.87 14.18 -3.85
CA ILE A 92 5.66 15.22 -3.15
C ILE A 92 6.89 15.60 -3.97
N GLU A 93 7.65 14.63 -4.48
CA GLU A 93 8.84 14.88 -5.30
C GLU A 93 8.51 15.68 -6.55
N ARG A 94 7.42 15.33 -7.24
CA ARG A 94 6.91 16.08 -8.39
C ARG A 94 6.58 17.53 -8.02
N ASP A 95 5.89 17.74 -6.91
CA ASP A 95 5.50 19.08 -6.48
C ASP A 95 6.70 19.91 -5.99
N ILE A 96 7.73 19.28 -5.40
CA ILE A 96 9.00 19.94 -5.08
C ILE A 96 9.65 20.48 -6.37
N ILE A 97 9.78 19.66 -7.40
CA ILE A 97 10.35 20.06 -8.69
C ILE A 97 9.59 21.24 -9.28
N ALA A 98 8.25 21.22 -9.22
CA ALA A 98 7.41 22.31 -9.70
C ALA A 98 7.67 23.65 -8.99
N HIS A 99 8.19 23.63 -7.75
CA HIS A 99 8.53 24.82 -6.99
C HIS A 99 9.98 25.31 -7.20
N THR A 100 10.74 24.65 -8.09
CA THR A 100 12.13 24.99 -8.45
C THR A 100 13.05 25.03 -7.22
N PRO A 101 13.43 23.87 -6.67
CA PRO A 101 14.29 23.81 -5.50
C PRO A 101 15.71 24.28 -5.85
N VAL A 102 16.40 24.87 -4.86
CA VAL A 102 17.84 25.17 -4.98
C VAL A 102 18.64 23.87 -4.94
N ASP A 103 18.35 23.04 -3.94
CA ASP A 103 18.85 21.69 -3.81
C ASP A 103 17.67 20.74 -3.56
N PHE A 104 17.50 19.78 -4.46
CA PHE A 104 16.38 18.85 -4.40
C PHE A 104 16.45 17.90 -3.22
N ASP A 105 17.65 17.43 -2.86
CA ASP A 105 17.84 16.43 -1.81
C ASP A 105 17.67 17.06 -0.42
N ASP A 106 18.07 18.32 -0.26
CA ASP A 106 17.80 19.09 0.96
C ASP A 106 16.30 19.29 1.18
N VAL A 107 15.57 19.71 0.14
CA VAL A 107 14.11 19.89 0.23
C VAL A 107 13.42 18.56 0.50
N LYS A 108 13.85 17.46 -0.14
CA LYS A 108 13.33 16.11 0.14
C LYS A 108 13.56 15.69 1.57
N THR A 109 14.73 15.98 2.14
CA THR A 109 15.03 15.67 3.53
C THR A 109 14.10 16.42 4.49
N VAL A 110 13.89 17.71 4.25
CA VAL A 110 12.92 18.52 5.02
C VAL A 110 11.49 18.01 4.85
N ALA A 111 11.10 17.67 3.61
CA ALA A 111 9.78 17.12 3.31
C ALA A 111 9.53 15.79 4.02
N ASN A 112 10.49 14.87 4.01
CA ASN A 112 10.40 13.59 4.72
C ASN A 112 10.29 13.78 6.23
N ASN A 113 11.13 14.64 6.82
CA ASN A 113 11.07 14.96 8.25
C ASN A 113 9.72 15.58 8.64
N ARG A 114 9.16 16.43 7.80
CA ARG A 114 7.83 17.01 8.00
C ARG A 114 6.74 15.95 7.85
N LEU A 115 6.84 15.08 6.84
CA LEU A 115 5.87 14.02 6.56
C LEU A 115 5.74 13.04 7.74
N GLU A 116 6.86 12.65 8.34
CA GLU A 116 6.88 11.75 9.50
C GLU A 116 6.16 12.32 10.73
N ARG A 117 6.06 13.66 10.86
CA ARG A 117 5.26 14.30 11.92
C ARG A 117 3.75 14.09 11.76
N TYR A 118 3.29 13.76 10.55
CA TYR A 118 1.89 13.42 10.29
C TYR A 118 1.59 11.94 10.51
N ARG A 119 2.61 11.10 10.75
CA ARG A 119 2.43 9.67 10.94
C ARG A 119 1.66 9.41 12.24
N LYS A 120 0.56 8.67 12.11
CA LYS A 120 -0.28 8.26 13.24
C LYS A 120 0.40 7.13 14.02
N SER A 121 -0.10 6.87 15.23
CA SER A 121 0.37 5.79 16.11
C SER A 121 0.24 4.39 15.49
N ASP A 122 -0.69 4.20 14.55
CA ASP A 122 -0.88 2.96 13.79
C ASP A 122 0.05 2.83 12.57
N GLY A 123 1.00 3.75 12.44
CA GLY A 123 1.98 3.83 11.37
C GLY A 123 1.42 4.36 10.05
N THR A 124 0.17 4.82 9.97
CA THR A 124 -0.41 5.34 8.72
C THR A 124 -0.17 6.84 8.52
N LEU A 125 -0.06 7.24 7.26
CA LEU A 125 -0.10 8.65 6.87
C LEU A 125 -1.54 9.07 6.52
N PRO A 126 -2.00 10.26 6.93
CA PRO A 126 -3.28 10.78 6.52
C PRO A 126 -3.27 11.15 5.03
N LYS A 127 -4.46 11.42 4.49
CA LYS A 127 -4.58 12.01 3.15
C LYS A 127 -3.96 13.40 3.15
N ILE A 128 -2.91 13.58 2.36
CA ILE A 128 -2.16 14.83 2.24
C ILE A 128 -2.36 15.40 0.83
N ASP A 129 -2.69 16.69 0.75
CA ASP A 129 -2.59 17.45 -0.50
C ASP A 129 -1.14 17.90 -0.69
N THR A 130 -0.42 17.23 -1.60
CA THR A 130 1.02 17.39 -1.79
C THR A 130 1.40 18.80 -2.26
N ARG A 131 0.52 19.48 -3.00
CA ARG A 131 0.79 20.85 -3.47
C ARG A 131 0.79 21.84 -2.32
N SER A 132 -0.24 21.78 -1.48
CA SER A 132 -0.32 22.62 -0.28
C SER A 132 0.81 22.27 0.70
N PHE A 133 1.13 20.98 0.84
CA PHE A 133 2.23 20.51 1.67
C PHE A 133 3.58 21.10 1.26
N VAL A 134 3.97 21.00 -0.01
CA VAL A 134 5.22 21.58 -0.52
C VAL A 134 5.18 23.11 -0.48
N GLY A 135 4.03 23.72 -0.77
CA GLY A 135 3.84 25.16 -0.65
C GLY A 135 4.08 25.70 0.76
N GLN A 136 3.72 24.93 1.80
CA GLN A 136 4.04 25.28 3.19
C GLN A 136 5.54 25.14 3.49
N ILE A 137 6.22 24.11 2.95
CA ILE A 137 7.67 23.97 3.08
C ILE A 137 8.38 25.18 2.46
N LYS A 138 7.95 25.64 1.28
CA LYS A 138 8.51 26.86 0.64
C LYS A 138 8.29 28.12 1.47
N LYS A 139 7.16 28.23 2.18
CA LYS A 139 6.89 29.37 3.06
C LYS A 139 7.76 29.36 4.33
N GLU A 140 7.97 28.19 4.91
CA GLU A 140 8.78 28.02 6.13
C GLU A 140 10.29 28.05 5.87
N HIS A 141 10.71 27.57 4.69
CA HIS A 141 12.10 27.48 4.27
C HIS A 141 12.30 28.09 2.87
N PRO A 142 12.09 29.41 2.71
CA PRO A 142 12.16 30.06 1.40
C PRO A 142 13.54 29.96 0.76
N ASN A 143 14.59 29.85 1.57
CA ASN A 143 15.98 29.68 1.14
C ASN A 143 16.26 28.37 0.40
N LEU A 144 15.37 27.37 0.52
CA LEU A 144 15.53 26.10 -0.19
C LEU A 144 14.96 26.12 -1.62
N PHE A 145 14.30 27.21 -2.03
CA PHE A 145 13.67 27.35 -3.33
C PHE A 145 14.16 28.60 -4.04
N PHE A 146 14.25 28.54 -5.37
CA PHE A 146 14.57 29.71 -6.16
C PHE A 146 13.45 30.74 -6.08
N ASN A 147 13.83 31.99 -5.79
CA ASN A 147 12.98 33.15 -5.90
C ASN A 147 13.25 33.85 -7.24
N LEU A 148 12.48 33.46 -8.26
CA LEU A 148 12.61 34.01 -9.61
C LEU A 148 12.33 35.52 -9.64
N ASP A 149 11.37 36.00 -8.85
CA ASP A 149 11.03 37.42 -8.79
C ASP A 149 12.21 38.27 -8.28
N GLU A 150 12.90 37.77 -7.24
CA GLU A 150 14.10 38.41 -6.72
C GLU A 150 15.26 38.34 -7.72
N TYR A 151 15.41 37.22 -8.42
CA TYR A 151 16.44 37.05 -9.45
C TYR A 151 16.26 38.06 -10.60
N PHE A 152 15.04 38.22 -11.12
CA PHE A 152 14.76 39.17 -12.20
C PHE A 152 14.89 40.63 -11.76
N ARG A 153 14.53 40.97 -10.52
CA ARG A 153 14.76 42.31 -9.96
C ARG A 153 16.24 42.67 -9.84
N LYS A 154 17.11 41.69 -9.54
CA LYS A 154 18.57 41.90 -9.48
C LYS A 154 19.21 42.04 -10.88
N GLN A 155 18.61 41.43 -11.91
CA GLN A 155 19.10 41.48 -13.29
C GLN A 155 18.73 42.79 -14.01
N ASN A 156 17.60 43.40 -13.65
CA ASN A 156 17.18 44.72 -14.13
C ASN A 156 17.16 45.73 -12.98
N PRO A 157 18.33 46.17 -12.45
CA PRO A 157 18.35 47.35 -11.61
C PRO A 157 17.87 48.51 -12.47
N ILE A 158 16.74 49.09 -12.07
CA ILE A 158 16.07 50.21 -12.74
C ILE A 158 17.13 51.22 -13.19
N SER A 159 17.23 51.43 -14.51
CA SER A 159 17.89 52.59 -15.12
C SER A 159 16.97 53.80 -15.03
#